data_AF-A0A015K388-F1
#
_entry.id   AF-A0A015K388-F1
#
_cell.length_a   1.000
_cell.length_b   1.000
_cell.length_c   1.000
_cell.angle_alpha   90.00
_cell.angle_beta   90.00
_cell.angle_gamma   90.00
#
_symmetry.space_group_name_H-M   'P 1'
#
loop_
_entity.id
_entity.type
_entity.pdbx_description
1 polymer ?
#
loop_
_entity_poly.entity_id
_entity_poly.type
_entity_poly.pdbx_seq_one_letter_code
_entity_poly.pdbx_strand_id
1 'polypeptide(L)'
;MQNLYQQPNVPRMLPDTDVRLPSFALPCDQETTRPPNAFILYRRAKQPGILTRHQGITNNEVSKEIGRMWHEEPAEIRMKFQKMADAAKQEHMKKYPEYRYRPRRPQESKRRIQPR
;
A
#
# COMPACT_ATOMS: atom_id res chain seq x y z
N MET A 1 -17.79 -71.13 -18.05
CA MET A 1 -17.76 -70.20 -19.20
C MET A 1 -17.61 -68.77 -18.68
N GLN A 2 -16.44 -68.45 -18.11
CA GLN A 2 -16.21 -67.16 -17.44
C GLN A 2 -15.66 -66.14 -18.45
N ASN A 3 -16.43 -65.07 -18.63
CA ASN A 3 -16.15 -63.72 -19.11
C ASN A 3 -14.84 -63.46 -19.89
N LEU A 4 -15.03 -63.30 -21.20
CA LEU A 4 -14.16 -62.61 -22.15
C LEU A 4 -14.35 -61.09 -21.96
N TYR A 5 -13.37 -60.38 -21.42
CA TYR A 5 -12.97 -58.98 -21.74
C TYR A 5 -11.74 -58.63 -20.90
N GLN A 6 -10.56 -59.01 -21.39
CA GLN A 6 -9.30 -58.51 -20.85
C GLN A 6 -9.13 -57.05 -21.32
N GLN A 7 -9.42 -56.10 -20.44
CA GLN A 7 -9.12 -54.68 -20.65
C GLN A 7 -7.61 -54.44 -20.50
N PRO A 8 -6.95 -53.65 -21.39
CA PRO A 8 -5.57 -53.24 -21.15
C PRO A 8 -5.52 -52.27 -19.97
N ASN A 9 -4.55 -52.52 -19.09
CA ASN A 9 -4.26 -51.71 -17.91
C ASN A 9 -3.82 -50.30 -18.35
N VAL A 10 -4.74 -49.34 -18.29
CA VAL A 10 -4.42 -47.91 -18.43
C VAL A 10 -3.97 -47.39 -17.06
N PRO A 11 -2.73 -46.88 -16.92
CA PRO A 11 -2.34 -46.19 -15.70
C PRO A 11 -3.21 -44.94 -15.56
N ARG A 12 -4.07 -44.92 -14.53
CA ARG A 12 -4.86 -43.76 -14.13
C ARG A 12 -3.91 -42.70 -13.55
N MET A 13 -3.21 -41.98 -14.41
CA MET A 13 -2.36 -40.85 -14.05
C MET A 13 -3.06 -39.55 -14.41
N LEU A 14 -3.98 -39.15 -13.55
CA LEU A 14 -4.31 -37.74 -13.32
C LEU A 14 -4.47 -37.57 -11.80
N PRO A 15 -3.42 -37.18 -11.06
CA PRO A 15 -3.65 -36.47 -9.83
C PRO A 15 -4.14 -35.06 -10.19
N ASP A 16 -5.05 -34.60 -9.35
CA ASP A 16 -5.80 -33.37 -9.46
C ASP A 16 -4.98 -32.18 -9.94
N THR A 17 -5.67 -31.33 -10.69
CA THR A 17 -5.29 -29.95 -10.97
C THR A 17 -4.88 -29.23 -9.68
N ASP A 18 -3.60 -29.23 -9.39
CA ASP A 18 -2.96 -28.11 -8.70
C ASP A 18 -1.70 -27.79 -9.47
N VAL A 19 -1.89 -27.28 -10.70
CA VAL A 19 -0.92 -26.33 -11.24
C VAL A 19 -1.05 -25.11 -10.34
N ARG A 20 -0.39 -25.18 -9.18
CA ARG A 20 0.07 -24.03 -8.44
C ARG A 20 0.97 -23.31 -9.43
N LEU A 21 0.37 -22.43 -10.22
CA LEU A 21 1.07 -21.44 -11.00
C LEU A 21 2.19 -20.95 -10.10
N PRO A 22 3.47 -21.03 -10.51
CA PRO A 22 4.53 -20.44 -9.73
C PRO A 22 4.07 -19.00 -9.56
N SER A 23 3.71 -18.66 -8.32
CA SER A 23 3.44 -17.30 -7.93
C SER A 23 4.64 -16.56 -8.46
N PHE A 24 4.45 -15.75 -9.50
CA PHE A 24 5.43 -14.78 -9.92
C PHE A 24 5.54 -13.88 -8.71
N ALA A 25 6.39 -14.30 -7.78
CA ALA A 25 6.77 -13.61 -6.59
C ALA A 25 7.49 -12.39 -7.13
N LEU A 26 6.69 -11.36 -7.43
CA LEU A 26 7.19 -10.01 -7.57
C LEU A 26 8.08 -9.79 -6.35
N PRO A 27 9.34 -9.39 -6.58
CA PRO A 27 10.37 -9.40 -5.55
C PRO A 27 9.83 -8.80 -4.25
N CYS A 28 9.87 -9.63 -3.22
CA CYS A 28 9.32 -9.44 -1.88
C CYS A 28 10.11 -8.41 -1.04
N ASP A 29 10.61 -7.34 -1.66
CA ASP A 29 11.48 -6.34 -1.01
C ASP A 29 11.02 -4.89 -1.24
N GLN A 30 9.84 -4.70 -1.80
CA GLN A 30 9.17 -3.39 -1.80
C GLN A 30 7.91 -3.56 -0.96
N GLU A 31 8.02 -3.42 0.36
CA GLU A 31 6.84 -3.25 1.24
C GLU A 31 5.96 -2.18 0.57
N THR A 32 4.84 -2.60 -0.05
CA THR A 32 4.06 -1.72 -0.93
C THR A 32 3.50 -0.59 -0.08
N THR A 33 4.19 0.55 -0.13
CA THR A 33 3.80 1.71 0.67
C THR A 33 2.43 2.19 0.21
N ARG A 34 1.65 2.70 1.16
CA ARG A 34 0.29 3.18 0.88
C ARG A 34 0.36 4.26 -0.19
N PRO A 35 -0.59 4.30 -1.14
CA PRO A 35 -0.69 5.42 -2.05
C PRO A 35 -0.88 6.72 -1.23
N PRO A 36 -0.15 7.80 -1.56
CA PRO A 36 -0.23 9.04 -0.81
C PRO A 36 -1.60 9.69 -0.99
N ASN A 37 -2.21 10.12 0.12
CA ASN A 37 -3.43 10.92 0.07
C ASN A 37 -3.12 12.39 -0.26
N ALA A 38 -4.16 13.20 -0.46
CA ALA A 38 -4.04 14.61 -0.82
C ALA A 38 -3.18 15.41 0.18
N PHE A 39 -3.37 15.18 1.47
CA PHE A 39 -2.60 15.83 2.53
C PHE A 39 -1.12 15.42 2.54
N ILE A 40 -0.81 14.14 2.29
CA ILE A 40 0.57 13.66 2.20
C ILE A 40 1.29 14.30 1.00
N LEU A 41 0.62 14.44 -0.14
CA LEU A 41 1.16 15.15 -1.30
C LEU A 41 1.41 16.63 -0.99
N TYR A 42 0.44 17.30 -0.34
CA TYR A 42 0.57 18.68 0.09
C TYR A 42 1.74 18.88 1.07
N ARG A 43 1.84 18.02 2.07
CA ARG A 43 2.94 18.03 3.05
C ARG A 43 4.30 17.92 2.36
N ARG A 44 4.47 16.98 1.42
CA ARG A 44 5.74 16.81 0.69
C ARG A 44 6.16 18.09 -0.05
N ALA A 45 5.20 18.84 -0.59
CA ALA A 45 5.47 20.09 -1.27
C ALA A 45 5.84 21.25 -0.31
N LYS A 46 5.17 21.37 0.85
CA LYS A 46 5.36 22.51 1.77
C LYS A 46 6.45 22.28 2.83
N GLN A 47 6.68 21.03 3.23
CA GLN A 47 7.67 20.66 4.24
C GLN A 47 9.08 21.22 4.00
N PRO A 48 9.68 21.17 2.80
CA PRO A 48 11.01 21.74 2.59
C PRO A 48 11.05 23.24 2.88
N GLY A 49 10.02 24.00 2.49
CA GLY A 49 9.94 25.43 2.78
C GLY A 49 9.88 25.73 4.29
N ILE A 50 9.18 24.91 5.07
CA ILE A 50 9.09 25.08 6.53
C ILE A 50 10.43 24.71 7.18
N LEU A 51 11.08 23.63 6.73
CA LEU A 51 12.40 23.21 7.22
C LEU A 51 13.49 24.25 6.94
N THR A 52 13.43 24.93 5.79
CA THR A 52 14.34 26.03 5.47
C THR A 52 14.12 27.23 6.38
N ARG A 53 12.86 27.57 6.68
CA ARG A 53 12.52 28.73 7.54
C ARG A 53 12.80 28.48 9.03
N HIS A 54 12.68 27.23 9.46
CA HIS A 54 12.84 26.85 10.85
C HIS A 54 13.82 25.68 10.95
N GLN A 55 15.10 26.00 11.20
CA GLN A 55 16.11 24.99 11.45
C GLN A 55 15.90 24.40 12.85
N GLY A 56 15.83 23.07 12.96
CA GLY A 56 15.73 22.36 14.25
C GLY A 56 14.31 22.11 14.78
N ILE A 57 13.25 22.37 14.01
CA ILE A 57 11.88 22.03 14.42
C ILE A 57 11.64 20.52 14.40
N THR A 58 10.84 20.05 15.35
CA THR A 58 10.44 18.64 15.38
C THR A 58 9.41 18.35 14.29
N ASN A 59 9.40 17.11 13.79
CA ASN A 59 8.38 16.64 12.84
C ASN A 59 6.95 16.81 13.37
N ASN A 60 6.76 16.89 14.68
CA ASN A 60 5.45 17.12 15.29
C ASN A 60 4.95 18.53 15.01
N GLU A 61 5.81 19.54 15.20
CA GLU A 61 5.47 20.94 14.93
C GLU A 61 5.26 21.19 13.43
N VAL A 62 6.09 20.58 12.57
CA VAL A 62 5.87 20.60 11.11
C VAL A 62 4.47 20.07 10.75
N SER A 63 4.04 19.00 11.40
CA SER A 63 2.74 18.37 11.11
C SER A 63 1.58 19.26 11.53
N LYS A 64 1.70 19.95 12.67
CA LYS A 64 0.70 20.93 13.15
C LYS A 64 0.59 22.12 12.21
N GLU A 65 1.74 22.69 11.83
CA GLU A 65 1.82 23.85 10.94
C GLU A 65 1.19 23.56 9.56
N ILE A 66 1.61 22.47 8.92
CA ILE A 66 1.04 22.05 7.62
C ILE A 66 -0.44 21.70 7.75
N GLY A 67 -0.84 21.12 8.88
CA GLY A 67 -2.24 20.89 9.23
C GLY A 67 -3.04 22.19 9.16
N ARG A 68 -2.59 23.24 9.85
CA ARG A 68 -3.25 24.56 9.81
C ARG A 68 -3.31 25.12 8.39
N MET A 69 -2.17 25.14 7.70
CA MET A 69 -2.08 25.65 6.33
C MET A 69 -3.05 24.92 5.38
N TRP A 70 -3.21 23.60 5.51
CA TRP A 70 -4.12 22.83 4.66
C TRP A 70 -5.60 23.22 4.84
N HIS A 71 -6.00 23.64 6.04
CA HIS A 71 -7.37 24.10 6.30
C HIS A 71 -7.60 25.52 5.76
N GLU A 72 -6.57 26.37 5.82
CA GLU A 72 -6.59 27.75 5.32
C GLU A 72 -6.43 27.84 3.80
N GLU A 73 -5.86 26.82 3.16
CA GLU A 73 -5.61 26.80 1.71
C GLU A 73 -6.92 26.81 0.90
N PRO A 74 -6.99 27.55 -0.24
CA PRO A 74 -8.18 27.61 -1.07
C PRO A 74 -8.65 26.26 -1.59
N ALA A 75 -9.97 26.14 -1.79
CA ALA A 75 -10.62 24.91 -2.25
C ALA A 75 -10.06 24.39 -3.58
N GLU A 76 -9.64 25.29 -4.48
CA GLU A 76 -9.02 24.94 -5.76
C GLU A 76 -7.75 24.12 -5.59
N ILE A 77 -6.89 24.52 -4.65
CA ILE A 77 -5.64 23.83 -4.37
C ILE A 77 -5.94 22.48 -3.72
N ARG A 78 -6.88 22.44 -2.77
CA ARG A 78 -7.32 21.18 -2.15
C ARG A 78 -7.86 20.21 -3.19
N MET A 79 -8.67 20.69 -4.15
CA MET A 79 -9.15 19.89 -5.27
C MET A 79 -8.02 19.40 -6.18
N LYS A 80 -7.02 20.23 -6.47
CA LYS A 80 -5.84 19.82 -7.25
C LYS A 80 -5.11 18.66 -6.57
N PHE A 81 -4.85 18.75 -5.27
CA PHE A 81 -4.22 17.66 -4.51
C PHE A 81 -5.11 16.42 -4.38
N GLN A 82 -6.44 16.60 -4.29
CA GLN A 82 -7.39 15.49 -4.32
C GLN A 82 -7.33 14.71 -5.64
N LYS A 83 -7.37 15.41 -6.79
CA LYS A 83 -7.23 14.78 -8.11
C LYS A 83 -5.91 14.02 -8.25
N MET A 84 -4.80 14.58 -7.76
CA MET A 84 -3.50 13.91 -7.76
C MET A 84 -3.48 12.66 -6.87
N ALA A 85 -4.14 12.71 -5.71
CA ALA A 85 -4.26 11.55 -4.83
C ALA A 85 -5.11 10.44 -5.45
N ASP A 86 -6.20 10.80 -6.13
CA ASP A 86 -7.06 9.85 -6.83
C ASP A 86 -6.30 9.19 -8.00
N ALA A 87 -5.52 9.97 -8.75
CA ALA A 87 -4.65 9.44 -9.79
C ALA A 87 -3.59 8.48 -9.22
N ALA A 88 -2.91 8.86 -8.14
CA ALA A 88 -1.91 8.00 -7.48
C ALA A 88 -2.52 6.70 -6.94
N LYS A 89 -3.75 6.77 -6.40
CA LYS A 89 -4.51 5.59 -5.97
C LYS A 89 -4.82 4.66 -7.14
N GLN A 90 -5.29 5.20 -8.25
CA GLN A 90 -5.59 4.42 -9.47
C GLN A 90 -4.34 3.78 -10.05
N GLU A 91 -3.24 4.52 -10.14
CA GLU A 91 -1.95 4.00 -10.61
C GLU A 91 -1.45 2.86 -9.70
N HIS A 92 -1.52 3.05 -8.39
CA HIS A 92 -1.12 2.02 -7.43
C HIS A 92 -1.98 0.77 -7.55
N MET A 93 -3.29 0.91 -7.72
CA MET A 93 -4.21 -0.22 -7.90
C MET A 93 -3.94 -0.99 -9.22
N LYS A 94 -3.58 -0.27 -10.29
CA LYS A 94 -3.18 -0.90 -11.57
C LYS A 94 -1.84 -1.62 -11.45
N LYS A 95 -0.87 -1.02 -10.77
CA LYS A 95 0.48 -1.58 -10.59
C LYS A 95 0.51 -2.75 -9.61
N TYR A 96 -0.34 -2.70 -8.58
CA TYR A 96 -0.44 -3.70 -7.52
C TYR A 96 -1.90 -4.14 -7.35
N PRO A 97 -2.43 -4.96 -8.27
CA PRO A 97 -3.81 -5.44 -8.18
C PRO A 97 -4.06 -6.29 -6.91
N GLU A 98 -3.03 -7.00 -6.44
CA GLU A 98 -3.06 -7.80 -5.20
C GLU A 98 -2.77 -6.97 -3.93
N TYR A 99 -2.66 -5.65 -4.04
CA TYR A 99 -2.39 -4.80 -2.88
C TYR A 99 -3.54 -4.86 -1.87
N ARG A 100 -3.24 -5.32 -0.65
CA ARG A 100 -4.18 -5.31 0.47
C ARG A 100 -3.55 -4.64 1.68
N TYR A 101 -4.23 -3.62 2.20
CA TYR A 101 -3.82 -2.96 3.43
C TYR A 101 -3.93 -3.92 4.62
N ARG A 102 -2.80 -4.21 5.27
CA ARG A 102 -2.70 -5.03 6.48
C ARG A 102 -2.11 -4.19 7.62
N PRO A 103 -2.96 -3.55 8.47
CA PRO A 103 -2.45 -2.82 9.61
C PRO A 103 -1.67 -3.75 10.55
N ARG A 104 -0.50 -3.30 11.03
CA ARG A 104 0.25 -4.03 12.07
C ARG A 104 -0.54 -4.00 13.39
N ARG A 105 -0.55 -5.11 14.13
CA ARG A 105 -1.27 -5.21 15.41
C ARG A 105 -0.55 -4.38 16.48
N PRO A 106 -1.28 -3.66 17.37
CA PRO A 106 -0.68 -2.75 18.34
C PRO A 106 0.26 -3.39 19.39
N GLN A 107 0.22 -4.72 19.52
CA GLN A 107 1.00 -5.47 20.50
C GLN A 107 2.48 -5.60 20.12
N GLU A 108 2.82 -5.34 18.85
CA GLU A 108 4.18 -5.45 18.31
C GLU A 108 4.77 -4.06 17.94
N SER A 109 3.93 -3.03 17.84
CA SER A 109 4.41 -1.66 17.65
C SER A 109 4.84 -1.08 18.98
N LYS A 110 6.11 -0.67 19.10
CA LYS A 110 6.60 0.17 20.21
C LYS A 110 5.60 1.32 20.40
N ARG A 111 4.77 1.24 21.44
CA ARG A 111 3.87 2.33 21.79
C ARG A 111 4.76 3.56 21.99
N ARG A 112 4.41 4.66 21.34
CA ARG A 112 5.05 5.95 21.61
C ARG A 112 4.61 6.35 23.01
N ILE A 113 5.31 5.86 24.04
CA ILE A 113 5.10 6.25 25.43
C ILE A 113 5.46 7.74 25.47
N GLN A 114 4.44 8.59 25.54
CA GLN A 114 4.65 10.00 25.84
C GLN A 114 4.86 10.08 27.35
N PRO A 115 6.00 10.59 27.85
CA PRO A 115 6.09 10.95 29.26
C PRO A 115 5.04 12.03 29.53
N ARG A 116 4.23 11.81 30.57
CA ARG A 116 3.22 12.76 31.05
C ARG A 116 3.89 13.93 31.75
#